data_AF-A0A8J8TKM7-F1
#
_entry.id   AF-A0A8J8TKM7-F1
#
_cell.length_a   1.000
_cell.length_b   1.000
_cell.length_c   1.000
_cell.angle_alpha   90.00
_cell.angle_beta   90.00
_cell.angle_gamma   90.00
#
_symmetry.space_group_name_H-M   'P 1'
#
loop_
_entity.id
_entity.type
_entity.pdbx_description
1 polymer ?
#
loop_
_entity_poly.entity_id
_entity_poly.type
_entity_poly.pdbx_seq_one_letter_code
_entity_poly.pdbx_strand_id
1 'polypeptide(L)'
;MINLLILISLFLVASLMVAIIVIILYYMEKIKTYIGVFFIYFSLAMMLTMFIGASIYLFSPSSTSLAIAFGVNMAIMISALAYFFIIAEEIAKIRFNGQRIHVVFFSILVVINEILMGTTFGLAEFGSVRFSTPYDAFYNSVNSYWFFYPMMAEMLAFYLIHYLRGLTFREIFPLIGVAAFPPTAFNYTDWFYSAVVLSLGFSALGILSSKRLLRYIYSALALTILLTLINPIPYDALIITSMIIYYNYILTSTLTKH
;
A
#
# COMPACT_ATOMS: atom_id res chain seq x y z
N MET A 1 -19.52 20.13 7.44
CA MET A 1 -18.40 20.82 8.11
C MET A 1 -17.52 19.71 8.69
N ILE A 2 -16.40 19.39 8.03
CA ILE A 2 -15.48 18.36 8.54
C ILE A 2 -14.95 18.85 9.87
N ASN A 3 -15.07 18.04 10.92
CA ASN A 3 -14.53 18.39 12.22
C ASN A 3 -13.00 18.33 12.11
N LEU A 4 -12.34 19.49 12.24
CA LEU A 4 -10.87 19.60 12.19
C LEU A 4 -10.18 18.58 13.10
N LEU A 5 -10.81 18.24 14.22
CA LEU A 5 -10.33 17.22 15.15
C LEU A 5 -10.28 15.82 14.52
N ILE A 6 -11.29 15.45 13.71
CA ILE A 6 -11.32 14.15 13.02
C ILE A 6 -10.19 14.10 12.01
N LEU A 7 -10.01 15.15 11.23
CA LEU A 7 -8.97 15.23 10.21
C LEU A 7 -7.56 15.11 10.84
N ILE A 8 -7.28 15.87 11.91
CA ILE A 8 -6.01 15.77 12.65
C ILE A 8 -5.81 14.35 13.19
N SER A 9 -6.86 13.74 13.75
CA SER A 9 -6.79 12.38 14.29
C SER A 9 -6.44 11.37 13.20
N LEU A 10 -7.09 11.44 12.05
CA LEU A 10 -6.80 10.57 10.90
C LEU A 10 -5.36 10.77 10.39
N PHE A 11 -4.87 12.00 10.30
CA PHE A 11 -3.48 12.27 9.91
C PHE A 11 -2.45 11.64 10.87
N LEU A 12 -2.70 11.72 12.18
CA LEU A 12 -1.82 11.10 13.18
C LEU A 12 -1.82 9.58 13.04
N VAL A 13 -2.99 8.97 12.84
CA VAL A 13 -3.10 7.52 12.65
C VAL A 13 -2.43 7.10 11.33
N ALA A 14 -2.66 7.81 10.21
CA ALA A 14 -1.98 7.53 8.93
C ALA A 14 -0.47 7.57 9.09
N SER A 15 0.06 8.61 9.75
CA SER A 15 1.51 8.76 9.96
C SER A 15 2.09 7.61 10.78
N LEU A 16 1.37 7.15 11.81
CA LEU A 16 1.75 5.98 12.60
C LEU A 16 1.74 4.70 11.75
N MET A 17 0.74 4.51 10.90
CA MET A 17 0.63 3.33 10.03
C MET A 17 1.77 3.28 9.01
N VAL A 18 2.08 4.41 8.36
CA VAL A 18 3.24 4.54 7.46
C VAL A 18 4.52 4.14 8.19
N ALA A 19 4.73 4.62 9.42
CA ALA A 19 5.91 4.24 10.19
C ALA A 19 5.96 2.73 10.50
N ILE A 20 4.83 2.12 10.85
CA ILE A 20 4.71 0.67 11.09
C ILE A 20 5.02 -0.12 9.82
N ILE A 21 4.46 0.26 8.68
CA ILE A 21 4.68 -0.44 7.40
C ILE A 21 6.13 -0.31 6.96
N VAL A 22 6.74 0.87 7.09
CA VAL A 22 8.17 1.06 6.81
C VAL A 22 9.05 0.18 7.71
N ILE A 23 8.70 0.04 9.00
CA ILE A 23 9.39 -0.87 9.93
C ILE A 23 9.23 -2.33 9.47
N ILE A 24 8.03 -2.73 9.09
CA ILE A 24 7.74 -4.08 8.57
C ILE A 24 8.59 -4.34 7.32
N LEU A 25 8.59 -3.43 6.34
CA LEU A 25 9.40 -3.52 5.11
C LEU A 25 10.90 -3.65 5.44
N TYR A 26 11.39 -2.89 6.41
CA TYR A 26 12.78 -3.01 6.87
C TYR A 26 13.09 -4.39 7.48
N TYR A 27 12.17 -4.95 8.28
CA TYR A 27 12.34 -6.28 8.85
C TYR A 27 12.18 -7.40 7.81
N MET A 28 11.40 -7.18 6.74
CA MET A 28 11.28 -8.13 5.64
C MET A 28 12.64 -8.47 5.03
N GLU A 29 13.52 -7.48 4.90
CA GLU A 29 14.87 -7.65 4.33
C GLU A 29 15.81 -8.46 5.21
N LYS A 30 15.49 -8.55 6.50
CA LYS A 30 16.31 -9.22 7.51
C LYS A 30 15.82 -10.61 7.85
N ILE A 31 14.81 -11.11 7.17
CA ILE A 31 14.29 -12.45 7.38
C ILE A 31 15.40 -13.47 7.07
N LYS A 32 15.70 -14.33 8.04
CA LYS A 32 16.65 -15.45 7.88
C LYS A 32 15.96 -16.82 7.95
N THR A 33 14.79 -16.90 8.55
CA THR A 33 14.06 -18.15 8.83
C THR A 33 12.58 -17.99 8.53
N TYR A 34 11.86 -19.10 8.42
CA TYR A 34 10.41 -19.09 8.22
C TYR A 34 9.62 -18.54 9.42
N ILE A 35 10.22 -18.45 10.61
CA ILE A 35 9.66 -17.66 11.72
C ILE A 35 9.51 -16.19 11.30
N GLY A 36 10.54 -15.61 10.69
CA GLY A 36 10.48 -14.23 10.22
C GLY A 36 9.44 -14.05 9.12
N VAL A 37 9.36 -14.99 8.17
CA VAL A 37 8.32 -15.02 7.13
C VAL A 37 6.92 -15.04 7.76
N PHE A 38 6.70 -15.91 8.75
CA PHE A 38 5.44 -15.99 9.48
C PHE A 38 5.08 -14.66 10.13
N PHE A 39 5.99 -14.04 10.88
CA PHE A 39 5.70 -12.80 11.58
C PHE A 39 5.41 -11.63 10.62
N ILE A 40 6.06 -11.59 9.46
CA ILE A 40 5.73 -10.60 8.43
C ILE A 40 4.32 -10.82 7.88
N TYR A 41 3.96 -12.06 7.51
CA TYR A 41 2.60 -12.36 7.08
C TYR A 41 1.58 -12.05 8.16
N PHE A 42 1.89 -12.41 9.40
CA PHE A 42 1.05 -12.15 10.56
C PHE A 42 0.82 -10.64 10.74
N SER A 43 1.88 -9.82 10.75
CA SER A 43 1.76 -8.37 10.88
C SER A 43 0.94 -7.75 9.75
N LEU A 44 1.22 -8.11 8.49
CA LEU A 44 0.46 -7.63 7.34
C LEU A 44 -1.01 -8.07 7.37
N ALA A 45 -1.28 -9.32 7.72
CA ALA A 45 -2.63 -9.86 7.82
C ALA A 45 -3.42 -9.22 8.96
N MET A 46 -2.78 -8.99 10.12
CA MET A 46 -3.41 -8.30 11.24
C MET A 46 -3.80 -6.85 10.89
N MET A 47 -2.98 -6.15 10.10
CA MET A 47 -3.36 -4.83 9.58
C MET A 47 -4.56 -4.92 8.62
N LEU A 48 -4.58 -5.90 7.72
CA LEU A 48 -5.71 -6.11 6.80
C LEU A 48 -7.01 -6.33 7.58
N THR A 49 -7.01 -7.23 8.55
CA THR A 49 -8.21 -7.56 9.33
C THR A 49 -8.66 -6.37 10.16
N MET A 50 -7.71 -5.59 10.71
CA MET A 50 -8.00 -4.37 11.44
C MET A 50 -8.75 -3.37 10.56
N PHE A 51 -8.27 -3.11 9.34
CA PHE A 51 -8.94 -2.20 8.40
C PHE A 51 -10.26 -2.73 7.89
N ILE A 52 -10.38 -4.04 7.63
CA ILE A 52 -11.67 -4.67 7.29
C ILE A 52 -12.68 -4.48 8.42
N GLY A 53 -12.28 -4.77 9.67
CA GLY A 53 -13.11 -4.60 10.85
C GLY A 53 -13.52 -3.15 11.06
N ALA A 54 -12.57 -2.22 10.93
CA ALA A 54 -12.85 -0.78 11.03
C ALA A 54 -13.81 -0.31 9.93
N SER A 55 -13.63 -0.76 8.69
CA SER A 55 -14.55 -0.48 7.59
C SER A 55 -15.97 -1.00 7.88
N ILE A 56 -16.12 -2.25 8.37
CA ILE A 56 -17.41 -2.82 8.75
C ILE A 56 -18.12 -1.96 9.80
N TYR A 57 -17.40 -1.52 10.82
CA TYR A 57 -17.95 -0.64 11.85
C TYR A 57 -18.39 0.71 11.27
N LEU A 58 -17.56 1.33 10.43
CA LEU A 58 -17.86 2.64 9.83
C LEU A 58 -19.02 2.60 8.83
N PHE A 59 -19.26 1.46 8.19
CA PHE A 59 -20.43 1.28 7.31
C PHE A 59 -21.76 1.30 8.06
N SER A 60 -21.81 0.72 9.26
CA SER A 60 -23.04 0.64 10.07
C SER A 60 -22.73 0.74 11.57
N PRO A 61 -22.45 1.96 12.07
CA PRO A 61 -21.97 2.16 13.43
C PRO A 61 -22.97 1.67 14.47
N SER A 62 -22.62 0.58 15.17
CA SER A 62 -23.43 -0.04 16.21
C SER A 62 -22.56 -0.88 17.15
N SER A 63 -23.02 -1.12 18.39
CA SER A 63 -22.33 -2.01 19.33
C SER A 63 -22.13 -3.41 18.75
N THR A 64 -23.08 -3.89 17.95
CA THR A 64 -22.99 -5.17 17.24
C THR A 64 -21.87 -5.18 16.19
N SER A 65 -21.81 -4.16 15.33
CA SER A 65 -20.74 -4.06 14.32
C SER A 65 -19.34 -3.94 14.95
N LEU A 66 -19.23 -3.22 16.07
CA LEU A 66 -17.97 -3.11 16.83
C LEU A 66 -17.56 -4.45 17.43
N ALA A 67 -18.51 -5.19 18.02
CA ALA A 67 -18.26 -6.52 18.55
C ALA A 67 -17.85 -7.52 17.45
N ILE A 68 -18.46 -7.44 16.27
CA ILE A 68 -18.07 -8.25 15.10
C ILE A 68 -16.65 -7.90 14.67
N ALA A 69 -16.33 -6.61 14.49
CA ALA A 69 -15.01 -6.15 14.09
C ALA A 69 -13.92 -6.61 15.08
N PHE A 70 -14.16 -6.44 16.38
CA PHE A 70 -13.27 -6.91 17.42
C PHE A 70 -13.12 -8.43 17.43
N GLY A 71 -14.25 -9.16 17.35
CA GLY A 71 -14.28 -10.62 17.36
C GLY A 71 -13.52 -11.24 16.19
N VAL A 72 -13.69 -10.72 14.97
CA VAL A 72 -12.99 -11.20 13.77
C VAL A 72 -11.47 -10.97 13.91
N ASN A 73 -11.05 -9.79 14.37
CA ASN A 73 -9.64 -9.50 14.60
C ASN A 73 -9.03 -10.44 15.64
N MET A 74 -9.71 -10.64 16.78
CA MET A 74 -9.25 -11.54 17.84
C MET A 74 -9.20 -13.00 17.38
N ALA A 75 -10.21 -13.46 16.64
CA ALA A 75 -10.25 -14.82 16.13
C ALA A 75 -9.07 -15.10 15.20
N ILE A 76 -8.80 -14.22 14.23
CA ILE A 76 -7.71 -14.40 13.28
C ILE A 76 -6.35 -14.35 14.02
N MET A 77 -6.18 -13.41 14.95
CA MET A 77 -4.98 -13.31 15.76
C MET A 77 -4.70 -14.59 16.56
N ILE A 78 -5.70 -15.06 17.31
CA ILE A 78 -5.58 -16.25 18.18
C ILE A 78 -5.33 -17.48 17.33
N SER A 79 -6.08 -17.68 16.25
CA SER A 79 -5.89 -18.83 15.35
C SER A 79 -4.51 -18.84 14.70
N ALA A 80 -4.02 -17.68 14.25
CA ALA A 80 -2.70 -17.58 13.64
C ALA A 80 -1.58 -17.86 14.66
N LEU A 81 -1.67 -17.31 15.88
CA LEU A 81 -0.69 -17.57 16.93
C LEU A 81 -0.74 -19.01 17.42
N ALA A 82 -1.93 -19.59 17.60
CA ALA A 82 -2.09 -20.99 17.96
C ALA A 82 -1.45 -21.90 16.90
N TYR A 83 -1.71 -21.63 15.62
CA TYR A 83 -1.08 -22.34 14.52
C TYR A 83 0.45 -22.21 14.56
N PHE A 84 0.97 -20.99 14.78
CA PHE A 84 2.40 -20.76 14.92
C PHE A 84 3.01 -21.61 16.03
N PHE A 85 2.41 -21.62 17.23
CA PHE A 85 2.95 -22.41 18.34
C PHE A 85 2.97 -23.92 18.07
N ILE A 86 2.06 -24.43 17.23
CA ILE A 86 2.07 -25.84 16.81
C ILE A 86 3.28 -26.16 15.92
N ILE A 87 3.62 -25.26 14.99
CA ILE A 87 4.66 -25.52 13.96
C ILE A 87 6.00 -24.83 14.25
N ALA A 88 6.10 -24.05 15.33
CA ALA A 88 7.21 -23.14 15.58
C ALA A 88 8.57 -23.84 15.53
N GLU A 89 8.70 -25.00 16.17
CA GLU A 89 9.95 -25.76 16.21
C GLU A 89 10.39 -26.28 14.83
N GLU A 90 9.43 -26.61 13.96
CA GLU A 90 9.70 -27.09 12.61
C GLU A 90 10.21 -25.95 11.73
N ILE A 91 9.47 -24.83 11.70
CA ILE A 91 9.81 -23.68 10.84
C ILE A 91 11.02 -22.88 11.35
N ALA A 92 11.38 -23.01 12.64
CA ALA A 92 12.60 -22.43 13.21
C ALA A 92 13.87 -22.90 12.51
N LYS A 93 13.87 -24.17 12.09
CA LYS A 93 15.04 -24.85 11.50
C LYS A 93 15.19 -24.56 10.01
N ILE A 94 14.12 -24.12 9.36
CA ILE A 94 14.10 -23.86 7.91
C ILE A 94 14.60 -22.45 7.62
N ARG A 95 15.71 -22.37 6.87
CA ARG A 95 16.23 -21.09 6.39
C ARG A 95 15.38 -20.56 5.25
N PHE A 96 15.18 -19.25 5.25
CA PHE A 96 14.50 -18.54 4.18
C PHE A 96 15.54 -18.00 3.20
N ASN A 97 15.42 -18.38 1.93
CA ASN A 97 16.34 -17.98 0.86
C ASN A 97 15.68 -16.98 -0.11
N GLY A 98 14.83 -16.08 0.39
CA GLY A 98 14.24 -15.03 -0.44
C GLY A 98 13.36 -15.53 -1.59
N GLN A 99 12.60 -16.63 -1.40
CA GLN A 99 11.85 -17.20 -2.53
C GLN A 99 10.88 -16.17 -3.13
N ARG A 100 10.92 -16.07 -4.46
CA ARG A 100 10.19 -15.04 -5.23
C ARG A 100 8.70 -14.98 -4.92
N ILE A 101 8.08 -16.13 -4.66
CA ILE A 101 6.64 -16.22 -4.35
C ILE A 101 6.29 -15.39 -3.10
N HIS A 102 7.09 -15.49 -2.03
CA HIS A 102 6.87 -14.73 -0.80
C HIS A 102 7.08 -13.24 -1.02
N VAL A 103 8.12 -12.86 -1.77
CA VAL A 103 8.39 -11.46 -2.10
C VAL A 103 7.24 -10.82 -2.87
N VAL A 104 6.66 -11.53 -3.83
CA VAL A 104 5.46 -11.07 -4.57
C VAL A 104 4.28 -10.92 -3.62
N PHE A 105 4.01 -11.92 -2.78
CA PHE A 105 2.90 -11.84 -1.82
C PHE A 105 3.06 -10.71 -0.80
N PHE A 106 4.26 -10.49 -0.25
CA PHE A 106 4.52 -9.34 0.63
C PHE A 106 4.22 -8.02 -0.07
N SER A 107 4.68 -7.86 -1.31
CA SER A 107 4.45 -6.65 -2.11
C SER A 107 2.95 -6.41 -2.35
N ILE A 108 2.20 -7.46 -2.66
CA ILE A 108 0.73 -7.40 -2.83
C ILE A 108 0.06 -7.00 -1.51
N LEU A 109 0.41 -7.66 -0.41
CA LEU A 109 -0.21 -7.41 0.89
C LEU A 109 0.03 -5.99 1.41
N VAL A 110 1.21 -5.41 1.17
CA VAL A 110 1.48 -4.00 1.51
C VAL A 110 0.53 -3.08 0.74
N VAL A 111 0.39 -3.26 -0.58
CA VAL A 111 -0.50 -2.40 -1.38
C VAL A 111 -1.99 -2.61 -1.04
N ILE A 112 -2.40 -3.84 -0.71
CA ILE A 112 -3.78 -4.08 -0.25
C ILE A 112 -4.04 -3.37 1.09
N ASN A 113 -3.07 -3.33 2.01
CA ASN A 113 -3.21 -2.59 3.26
C ASN A 113 -3.48 -1.10 3.00
N GLU A 114 -2.80 -0.50 2.02
CA GLU A 114 -3.01 0.89 1.64
C GLU A 114 -4.38 1.13 1.00
N ILE A 115 -4.84 0.22 0.14
CA ILE A 115 -6.21 0.28 -0.42
C ILE A 115 -7.24 0.23 0.72
N LEU A 116 -7.08 -0.69 1.68
CA LEU A 116 -8.00 -0.77 2.82
C LEU A 116 -7.91 0.44 3.76
N MET A 117 -6.73 1.05 3.91
CA MET A 117 -6.56 2.30 4.63
C MET A 117 -7.33 3.42 3.93
N GLY A 118 -7.20 3.55 2.61
CA GLY A 118 -7.96 4.48 1.78
C GLY A 118 -9.48 4.31 1.95
N THR A 119 -9.96 3.07 1.98
CA THR A 119 -11.37 2.75 2.26
C THR A 119 -11.77 3.20 3.67
N THR A 120 -11.02 2.79 4.69
CA THR A 120 -11.35 3.03 6.09
C THR A 120 -11.37 4.53 6.40
N PHE A 121 -10.37 5.26 5.93
CA PHE A 121 -10.22 6.68 6.23
C PHE A 121 -11.18 7.52 5.38
N GLY A 122 -11.40 7.11 4.13
CA GLY A 122 -12.45 7.69 3.29
C GLY A 122 -13.85 7.50 3.89
N LEU A 123 -14.16 6.33 4.47
CA LEU A 123 -15.41 6.11 5.20
C LEU A 123 -15.50 7.00 6.44
N ALA A 124 -14.41 7.13 7.21
CA ALA A 124 -14.39 7.94 8.42
C ALA A 124 -14.59 9.43 8.14
N GLU A 125 -14.07 9.94 7.02
CA GLU A 125 -14.19 11.35 6.65
C GLU A 125 -15.47 11.67 5.87
N PHE A 126 -15.77 10.89 4.83
CA PHE A 126 -16.84 11.20 3.89
C PHE A 126 -18.17 10.50 4.22
N GLY A 127 -18.16 9.53 5.13
CA GLY A 127 -19.31 8.72 5.49
C GLY A 127 -19.64 7.62 4.47
N SER A 128 -20.56 6.72 4.85
CA SER A 128 -20.90 5.52 4.09
C SER A 128 -21.60 5.77 2.76
N VAL A 129 -22.19 6.95 2.55
CA VAL A 129 -22.95 7.29 1.33
C VAL A 129 -22.08 7.18 0.07
N ARG A 130 -20.81 7.59 0.14
CA ARG A 130 -19.87 7.48 -0.99
C ARG A 130 -19.37 6.06 -1.24
N PHE A 131 -19.69 5.11 -0.37
CA PHE A 131 -19.20 3.74 -0.42
C PHE A 131 -20.36 2.74 -0.59
N SER A 132 -21.50 3.21 -1.13
CA SER A 132 -22.75 2.45 -1.14
C SER A 132 -22.73 1.16 -1.98
N THR A 133 -21.87 1.10 -3.00
CA THR A 133 -21.69 -0.09 -3.84
C THR A 133 -20.24 -0.61 -3.79
N PRO A 134 -19.98 -1.88 -4.11
CA PRO A 134 -18.61 -2.40 -4.19
C PRO A 134 -17.73 -1.63 -5.17
N TYR A 135 -18.30 -1.16 -6.29
CA TYR A 135 -17.60 -0.33 -7.26
C TYR A 135 -17.22 1.02 -6.65
N ASP A 136 -18.17 1.72 -6.02
CA ASP A 136 -17.89 3.01 -5.39
C ASP A 136 -16.89 2.88 -4.25
N ALA A 137 -16.97 1.79 -3.48
CA ALA A 137 -16.02 1.53 -2.40
C ALA A 137 -14.59 1.37 -2.92
N PHE A 138 -14.41 0.61 -4.01
CA PHE A 138 -13.11 0.50 -4.66
C PHE A 138 -12.66 1.84 -5.26
N TYR A 139 -13.54 2.49 -6.03
CA TYR A 139 -13.24 3.76 -6.70
C TYR A 139 -12.82 4.85 -5.72
N ASN A 140 -13.61 5.09 -4.66
CA ASN A 140 -13.31 6.11 -3.66
C ASN A 140 -12.16 5.74 -2.73
N SER A 141 -11.81 4.46 -2.64
CA SER A 141 -10.62 4.00 -1.91
C SER A 141 -9.34 4.37 -2.66
N VAL A 142 -9.25 3.97 -3.93
CA VAL A 142 -8.02 4.12 -4.73
C VAL A 142 -7.87 5.51 -5.34
N ASN A 143 -8.96 6.27 -5.48
CA ASN A 143 -8.97 7.67 -5.93
C ASN A 143 -9.11 8.63 -4.74
N SER A 144 -8.27 8.43 -3.73
CA SER A 144 -8.27 9.23 -2.52
C SER A 144 -6.86 9.58 -2.09
N TYR A 145 -6.69 10.78 -1.54
CA TYR A 145 -5.43 11.20 -0.93
C TYR A 145 -5.04 10.31 0.27
N TRP A 146 -6.01 9.63 0.91
CA TRP A 146 -5.76 8.64 1.96
C TRP A 146 -5.10 7.35 1.46
N PHE A 147 -5.18 7.06 0.16
CA PHE A 147 -4.43 5.97 -0.45
C PHE A 147 -3.06 6.44 -0.95
N PHE A 148 -3.03 7.54 -1.71
CA PHE A 148 -1.80 7.94 -2.40
C PHE A 148 -0.71 8.50 -1.48
N TYR A 149 -1.03 9.31 -0.48
CA TYR A 149 0.01 9.96 0.33
C TYR A 149 0.67 9.06 1.36
N PRO A 150 -0.06 8.21 2.10
CA PRO A 150 0.57 7.17 2.91
C PRO A 150 1.47 6.27 2.05
N MET A 151 0.95 5.73 0.95
CA MET A 151 1.72 4.91 0.01
C MET A 151 2.96 5.63 -0.55
N MET A 152 2.85 6.89 -0.96
CA MET A 152 4.00 7.68 -1.44
C MET A 152 5.04 7.89 -0.34
N ALA A 153 4.61 8.19 0.89
CA ALA A 153 5.50 8.36 2.02
C ALA A 153 6.24 7.07 2.38
N GLU A 154 5.57 5.92 2.31
CA GLU A 154 6.18 4.60 2.51
C GLU A 154 7.21 4.29 1.43
N MET A 155 6.84 4.47 0.16
CA MET A 155 7.74 4.26 -0.96
C MET A 155 8.99 5.14 -0.82
N LEU A 156 8.81 6.42 -0.51
CA LEU A 156 9.90 7.37 -0.30
C LEU A 156 10.77 6.99 0.90
N ALA A 157 10.18 6.69 2.05
CA ALA A 157 10.92 6.29 3.24
C ALA A 157 11.73 5.02 2.99
N PHE A 158 11.12 4.01 2.35
CA PHE A 158 11.79 2.77 1.98
C PHE A 158 12.92 3.00 0.97
N TYR A 159 12.73 3.89 -0.01
CA TYR A 159 13.78 4.33 -0.92
C TYR A 159 14.95 4.97 -0.18
N LEU A 160 14.67 5.92 0.72
CA LEU A 160 15.67 6.66 1.47
C LEU A 160 16.49 5.75 2.38
N ILE A 161 15.85 4.78 3.03
CA ILE A 161 16.54 3.76 3.83
C ILE A 161 17.61 3.03 3.00
N HIS A 162 17.32 2.71 1.74
CA HIS A 162 18.28 2.08 0.84
C HIS A 162 19.36 3.02 0.34
N TYR A 163 18.96 4.23 -0.04
CA TYR A 163 19.87 5.26 -0.49
C TYR A 163 20.95 5.55 0.58
N LEU A 164 20.55 5.65 1.86
CA LEU A 164 21.45 5.85 2.99
C LEU A 164 22.40 4.66 3.25
N ARG A 165 22.07 3.45 2.76
CA ARG A 165 22.96 2.28 2.78
C ARG A 165 23.87 2.19 1.55
N GLY A 166 23.83 3.17 0.65
CA GLY A 166 24.58 3.15 -0.60
C GLY A 166 23.96 2.31 -1.71
N LEU A 167 22.72 1.84 -1.54
CA LEU A 167 21.97 1.11 -2.58
C LEU A 167 21.08 2.09 -3.35
N THR A 168 21.42 2.37 -4.61
CA THR A 168 20.67 3.34 -5.43
C THR A 168 19.80 2.65 -6.46
N PHE A 169 18.48 2.75 -6.32
CA PHE A 169 17.51 2.22 -7.30
C PHE A 169 16.94 3.34 -8.18
N ARG A 170 17.79 3.95 -9.01
CA ARG A 170 17.41 5.12 -9.83
C ARG A 170 16.20 4.85 -10.73
N GLU A 171 16.06 3.63 -11.23
CA GLU A 171 15.01 3.26 -12.19
C GLU A 171 13.58 3.29 -11.62
N ILE A 172 13.41 3.19 -10.30
CA ILE A 172 12.09 3.15 -9.64
C ILE A 172 11.75 4.46 -8.90
N PHE A 173 12.72 5.37 -8.73
CA PHE A 173 12.49 6.66 -8.08
C PHE A 173 11.35 7.46 -8.75
N PRO A 174 11.22 7.50 -10.09
CA PRO A 174 10.13 8.21 -10.73
C PRO A 174 8.73 7.71 -10.36
N LEU A 175 8.54 6.43 -9.99
CA LEU A 175 7.25 5.93 -9.49
C LEU A 175 6.79 6.64 -8.21
N ILE A 176 7.72 7.05 -7.34
CA ILE A 176 7.42 7.84 -6.14
C ILE A 176 6.82 9.19 -6.55
N GLY A 177 7.39 9.81 -7.59
CA GLY A 177 6.88 11.07 -8.13
C GLY A 177 5.49 10.93 -8.76
N VAL A 178 5.23 9.85 -9.50
CA VAL A 178 3.87 9.56 -10.01
C VAL A 178 2.87 9.38 -8.86
N ALA A 179 3.26 8.65 -7.80
CA ALA A 179 2.42 8.47 -6.61
C ALA A 179 2.24 9.76 -5.78
N ALA A 180 3.15 10.73 -5.89
CA ALA A 180 3.06 12.02 -5.21
C ALA A 180 2.08 12.99 -5.91
N PHE A 181 1.89 12.85 -7.23
CA PHE A 181 1.03 13.72 -8.03
C PHE A 181 -0.06 12.96 -8.80
N PRO A 182 -0.87 12.13 -8.13
CA PRO A 182 -1.95 11.39 -8.77
C PRO A 182 -3.06 12.34 -9.26
N PRO A 183 -3.45 12.28 -10.55
CA PRO A 183 -4.54 13.12 -11.07
C PRO A 183 -5.86 12.96 -10.32
N THR A 184 -6.09 11.81 -9.71
CA THR A 184 -7.37 11.40 -9.15
C THR A 184 -7.51 11.59 -7.63
N ALA A 185 -6.45 12.01 -6.92
CA ALA A 185 -6.52 12.13 -5.45
C ALA A 185 -7.45 13.25 -4.94
N PHE A 186 -7.63 14.32 -5.73
CA PHE A 186 -8.53 15.41 -5.39
C PHE A 186 -9.47 15.77 -6.53
N ASN A 187 -10.70 16.12 -6.16
CA ASN A 187 -11.75 16.51 -7.10
C ASN A 187 -11.82 18.03 -7.29
N TYR A 188 -10.74 18.64 -7.80
CA TYR A 188 -10.76 20.01 -8.28
C TYR A 188 -9.79 20.22 -9.45
N THR A 189 -10.18 21.12 -10.35
CA THR A 189 -9.60 21.27 -11.69
C THR A 189 -8.11 21.61 -11.69
N ASP A 190 -7.68 22.51 -10.82
CA ASP A 190 -6.29 22.96 -10.76
C ASP A 190 -5.34 21.84 -10.36
N TRP A 191 -5.74 20.99 -9.40
CA TRP A 191 -4.97 19.81 -9.03
C TRP A 191 -4.89 18.84 -10.19
N PHE A 192 -6.04 18.50 -10.79
CA PHE A 192 -6.09 17.51 -11.86
C PHE A 192 -5.09 17.82 -12.98
N TYR A 193 -5.11 19.05 -13.53
CA TYR A 193 -4.20 19.41 -14.62
C TYR A 193 -2.74 19.48 -14.17
N SER A 194 -2.47 20.03 -12.98
CA SER A 194 -1.10 20.10 -12.44
C SER A 194 -0.53 18.69 -12.21
N ALA A 195 -1.33 17.79 -11.64
CA ALA A 195 -0.99 16.42 -11.35
C ALA A 195 -0.75 15.60 -12.62
N VAL A 196 -1.58 15.79 -13.67
CA VAL A 196 -1.35 15.18 -14.99
C VAL A 196 0.01 15.58 -15.54
N VAL A 197 0.33 16.88 -15.57
CA VAL A 197 1.62 17.37 -16.11
C VAL A 197 2.81 16.82 -15.32
N LEU A 198 2.74 16.85 -13.99
CA LEU A 198 3.81 16.35 -13.13
C LEU A 198 3.99 14.83 -13.26
N SER A 199 2.90 14.07 -13.22
CA SER A 199 2.95 12.61 -13.38
C SER A 199 3.44 12.17 -14.76
N LEU A 200 3.11 12.91 -15.83
CA LEU A 200 3.71 12.69 -17.15
C LEU A 200 5.20 13.01 -17.16
N GLY A 201 5.62 14.09 -16.50
CA GLY A 201 7.04 14.44 -16.32
C GLY A 201 7.82 13.33 -15.61
N PHE A 202 7.30 12.81 -14.49
CA PHE A 202 7.92 11.68 -13.80
C PHE A 202 7.90 10.39 -14.64
N SER A 203 6.82 10.11 -15.36
CA SER A 203 6.77 8.97 -16.27
C SER A 203 7.82 9.08 -17.38
N ALA A 204 8.00 10.26 -17.96
CA ALA A 204 9.05 10.53 -18.96
C ALA A 204 10.46 10.34 -18.37
N LEU A 205 10.72 10.85 -17.16
CA LEU A 205 11.98 10.58 -16.44
C LEU A 205 12.18 9.07 -16.22
N GLY A 206 11.12 8.34 -15.89
CA GLY A 206 11.11 6.88 -15.77
C GLY A 206 11.48 6.18 -17.09
N ILE A 207 10.88 6.58 -18.21
CA ILE A 207 11.17 6.03 -19.54
C ILE A 207 12.65 6.21 -19.90
N LEU A 208 13.20 7.40 -19.63
CA LEU A 208 14.58 7.75 -19.96
C LEU A 208 15.59 7.04 -19.04
N SER A 209 15.27 6.89 -17.76
CA SER A 209 16.19 6.34 -16.75
C SER A 209 16.16 4.81 -16.65
N SER A 210 15.09 4.15 -17.10
CA SER A 210 14.89 2.70 -16.91
C SER A 210 15.08 1.87 -18.19
N LYS A 211 15.20 0.54 -18.01
CA LYS A 211 15.32 -0.44 -19.09
C LYS A 211 14.24 -1.52 -19.00
N ARG A 212 13.99 -2.21 -20.13
CA ARG A 212 13.12 -3.40 -20.23
C ARG A 212 11.72 -3.16 -19.64
N LEU A 213 11.31 -3.98 -18.67
CA LEU A 213 9.97 -3.99 -18.06
C LEU A 213 9.57 -2.63 -17.48
N LEU A 214 10.46 -1.98 -16.72
CA LEU A 214 10.17 -0.70 -16.09
C LEU A 214 9.88 0.39 -17.12
N ARG A 215 10.59 0.38 -18.25
CA ARG A 215 10.31 1.32 -19.35
C ARG A 215 8.90 1.14 -19.90
N TYR A 216 8.48 -0.10 -20.11
CA TYR A 216 7.10 -0.37 -20.57
C TYR A 216 6.05 0.05 -19.54
N ILE A 217 6.33 -0.13 -18.24
CA ILE A 217 5.45 0.34 -17.17
C ILE A 217 5.30 1.86 -17.21
N TYR A 218 6.40 2.61 -17.33
CA TYR A 218 6.32 4.07 -17.42
C TYR A 218 5.65 4.55 -18.71
N SER A 219 5.88 3.89 -19.84
CA SER A 219 5.17 4.18 -21.09
C SER A 219 3.67 3.94 -20.95
N ALA A 220 3.29 2.83 -20.31
CA ALA A 220 1.89 2.52 -20.05
C ALA A 220 1.27 3.52 -19.06
N LEU A 221 2.00 3.91 -18.00
CA LEU A 221 1.56 4.94 -17.05
C LEU A 221 1.33 6.27 -17.74
N ALA A 222 2.25 6.72 -18.60
CA ALA A 222 2.07 7.95 -19.37
C ALA A 222 0.79 7.89 -20.23
N LEU A 223 0.53 6.75 -20.88
CA LEU A 223 -0.68 6.56 -21.68
C LEU A 223 -1.94 6.58 -20.80
N THR A 224 -1.95 5.85 -19.68
CA THR A 224 -3.14 5.80 -18.81
C THR A 224 -3.39 7.10 -18.07
N ILE A 225 -2.35 7.86 -17.73
CA ILE A 225 -2.48 9.24 -17.20
C ILE A 225 -3.21 10.12 -18.21
N LEU A 226 -2.88 10.06 -19.50
CA LEU A 226 -3.63 10.80 -20.53
C LEU A 226 -5.09 10.32 -20.64
N LEU A 227 -5.33 9.02 -20.48
CA LEU A 227 -6.68 8.46 -20.49
C LEU A 227 -7.54 8.91 -19.30
N THR A 228 -6.96 9.41 -18.20
CA THR A 228 -7.73 9.94 -17.06
C THR A 228 -8.65 11.11 -17.44
N LEU A 229 -8.39 11.79 -18.55
CA LEU A 229 -9.28 12.80 -19.13
C LEU A 229 -10.65 12.26 -19.54
N ILE A 230 -10.73 10.94 -19.77
CA ILE A 230 -11.94 10.24 -20.22
C ILE A 230 -12.39 9.24 -19.16
N ASN A 231 -11.46 8.41 -18.67
CA ASN A 231 -11.75 7.34 -17.73
C ASN A 231 -10.53 7.07 -16.82
N PRO A 232 -10.65 7.15 -15.48
CA PRO A 232 -9.55 6.90 -14.55
C PRO A 232 -9.23 5.41 -14.33
N ILE A 233 -10.14 4.49 -14.62
CA ILE A 233 -9.99 3.06 -14.28
C ILE A 233 -8.69 2.42 -14.83
N PRO A 234 -8.27 2.67 -16.09
CA PRO A 234 -7.01 2.14 -16.60
C PRO A 234 -5.78 2.65 -15.84
N TYR A 235 -5.84 3.89 -15.36
CA TYR A 235 -4.79 4.47 -14.53
C TYR A 235 -4.76 3.80 -13.15
N ASP A 236 -5.91 3.64 -12.50
CA ASP A 236 -6.04 3.05 -11.16
C ASP A 236 -5.44 1.63 -11.11
N ALA A 237 -5.80 0.77 -12.07
CA ALA A 237 -5.27 -0.58 -12.14
C ALA A 237 -3.74 -0.60 -12.37
N LEU A 238 -3.25 0.29 -13.22
CA LEU A 238 -1.85 0.32 -13.59
C LEU A 238 -0.97 0.92 -12.48
N ILE A 239 -1.42 1.96 -11.78
CA ILE A 239 -0.65 2.55 -10.69
C ILE A 239 -0.56 1.58 -9.51
N ILE A 240 -1.64 0.87 -9.15
CA ILE A 240 -1.63 -0.21 -8.15
C ILE A 240 -0.63 -1.30 -8.54
N THR A 241 -0.67 -1.76 -9.80
CA THR A 241 0.27 -2.77 -10.30
C THR A 241 1.71 -2.27 -10.23
N SER A 242 1.95 -1.00 -10.57
CA SER A 242 3.27 -0.38 -10.54
C SER A 242 3.82 -0.25 -9.12
N MET A 243 2.95 0.03 -8.14
CA MET A 243 3.27 0.06 -6.71
C MET A 243 3.65 -1.33 -6.18
N ILE A 244 2.98 -2.40 -6.62
CA ILE A 244 3.37 -3.78 -6.30
C ILE A 244 4.75 -4.09 -6.88
N ILE A 245 4.99 -3.69 -8.14
CA ILE A 245 6.27 -3.89 -8.82
C ILE A 245 7.40 -3.11 -8.14
N TYR A 246 7.11 -1.91 -7.62
CA TYR A 246 8.07 -1.11 -6.85
C TYR A 246 8.63 -1.90 -5.65
N TYR A 247 7.75 -2.39 -4.77
CA TYR A 247 8.18 -3.18 -3.62
C TYR A 247 8.85 -4.49 -4.03
N ASN A 248 8.29 -5.17 -5.04
CA ASN A 248 8.85 -6.43 -5.53
C ASN A 248 10.28 -6.26 -6.05
N TYR A 249 10.54 -5.16 -6.76
CA TYR A 249 11.85 -4.86 -7.34
C TYR A 249 12.90 -4.62 -6.26
N ILE A 250 12.60 -3.81 -5.24
CA ILE A 250 13.51 -3.54 -4.13
C ILE A 250 13.77 -4.81 -3.33
N LEU A 251 12.70 -5.48 -2.87
CA LEU A 251 12.80 -6.66 -2.01
C LEU A 251 13.49 -7.83 -2.71
N THR A 252 13.22 -8.06 -3.99
CA THR A 252 13.93 -9.11 -4.75
C THR A 252 15.42 -8.79 -4.84
N SER A 253 15.76 -7.51 -5.06
CA SER A 253 17.15 -7.06 -5.18
C SER A 253 17.94 -7.17 -3.87
N THR A 254 17.27 -7.15 -2.72
CA THR A 254 17.89 -7.27 -1.39
C THR A 254 17.86 -8.68 -0.84
N LEU A 255 16.75 -9.39 -0.96
CA LEU A 255 16.57 -10.74 -0.38
C LEU A 255 17.23 -11.87 -1.15
N THR A 256 17.46 -11.72 -2.46
CA THR A 256 18.08 -12.79 -3.28
C THR A 256 19.60 -12.71 -3.37
N LYS A 257 20.22 -11.68 -2.76
CA LYS A 257 21.68 -11.49 -2.74
C LYS A 257 22.38 -12.16 -1.55
N HIS A 258 21.62 -12.81 -0.67
CA HIS A 258 22.10 -13.55 0.50
C HIS A 258 21.68 -15.01 0.41
#